data_AF-A0A0C2FI07-F1
#
_entry.id   AF-A0A0C2FI07-F1
#
_cell.length_a   1.000
_cell.length_b   1.000
_cell.length_c   1.000
_cell.angle_alpha   90.00
_cell.angle_beta   90.00
_cell.angle_gamma   90.00
#
_symmetry.space_group_name_H-M   'P 1'
#
loop_
_entity.id
_entity.type
_entity.pdbx_description
1 polymer ?
#
loop_
_entity_poly.entity_id
_entity_poly.type
_entity_poly.pdbx_seq_one_letter_code
_entity_poly.pdbx_strand_id
1 'polypeptide(L)'
;MPVDYFNATITYRKDSSYPFPYGKFEKRRDHENVEDIITEEELQAALPRKKRGALIFVSHCDTHASRETRIRQLSEVTNITVAGKCNWFYPTANKVTCPRGDPCEDDLI
;
A
#
# COMPACT_ATOMS: atom_id res chain seq x y z
N MET A 1 2.52 26.06 -3.61
CA MET A 1 1.54 25.38 -4.48
C MET A 1 0.14 25.84 -4.08
N PRO A 2 -0.81 25.97 -5.02
CA PRO A 2 -2.20 26.26 -4.70
C PRO A 2 -2.81 25.18 -3.79
N VAL A 3 -3.88 25.54 -3.09
CA VAL A 3 -4.77 24.58 -2.44
C VAL A 3 -5.43 23.75 -3.56
N ASP A 4 -5.53 22.43 -3.39
CA ASP A 4 -6.14 21.48 -4.35
C ASP A 4 -5.41 21.29 -5.69
N TYR A 5 -4.08 21.38 -5.70
CA TYR A 5 -3.26 21.11 -6.88
C TYR A 5 -2.68 19.69 -6.88
N PHE A 6 -3.02 18.88 -7.88
CA PHE A 6 -2.33 17.61 -8.17
C PHE A 6 -1.30 17.81 -9.28
N ASN A 7 -0.01 17.62 -8.98
CA ASN A 7 1.04 17.75 -9.98
C ASN A 7 1.11 16.51 -10.88
N ALA A 8 0.33 16.51 -11.97
CA ALA A 8 0.33 15.41 -12.94
C ALA A 8 1.66 15.22 -13.69
N THR A 9 2.62 16.15 -13.56
CA THR A 9 3.95 16.01 -14.17
C THR A 9 4.91 15.17 -13.33
N ILE A 10 4.65 14.99 -12.03
CA ILE A 10 5.44 14.16 -11.12
C ILE A 10 4.70 12.83 -10.92
N THR A 11 5.13 11.76 -11.58
CA THR A 11 4.43 10.46 -11.52
C THR A 11 5.40 9.28 -11.48
N TYR A 12 4.91 8.09 -11.13
CA TYR A 12 5.70 6.87 -11.19
C TYR A 12 6.05 6.41 -12.61
N ARG A 13 5.43 6.99 -13.64
CA ARG A 13 5.69 6.61 -15.02
C ARG A 13 7.03 7.16 -15.48
N LYS A 14 7.80 6.33 -16.20
CA LYS A 14 9.11 6.68 -16.76
C LYS A 14 9.04 7.76 -17.84
N ASP A 15 7.88 7.97 -18.44
CA ASP A 15 7.63 8.96 -19.50
C ASP A 15 7.03 10.28 -18.99
N SER A 16 6.95 10.47 -17.67
CA SER A 16 6.54 11.75 -17.11
C SER A 16 7.68 12.77 -17.14
N SER A 17 7.36 14.07 -17.17
CA SER A 17 8.36 15.14 -17.18
C SER A 17 9.27 15.10 -15.94
N TYR A 18 8.72 14.64 -14.81
CA TYR A 18 9.45 14.42 -13.56
C TYR A 18 9.15 13.02 -13.02
N PRO A 19 9.87 11.98 -13.46
CA PRO A 19 9.64 10.61 -13.01
C PRO A 19 10.00 10.46 -11.51
N PHE A 20 9.05 9.96 -10.72
CA PHE A 20 9.19 9.65 -9.30
C PHE A 20 8.64 8.23 -9.00
N PRO A 21 9.32 7.17 -9.47
CA PRO A 21 8.88 5.79 -9.29
C PRO A 21 8.99 5.35 -7.83
N TYR A 22 8.20 4.34 -7.44
CA TYR A 22 8.22 3.73 -6.09
C TYR A 22 9.49 2.91 -5.77
N GLY A 23 10.60 3.14 -6.48
CA GLY A 23 11.84 2.38 -6.39
C GLY A 23 12.37 1.97 -7.75
N LYS A 24 13.41 1.13 -7.75
CA LYS A 24 14.01 0.52 -8.95
C LYS A 24 14.38 -0.92 -8.65
N PHE A 25 14.15 -1.79 -9.63
CA PHE A 25 14.71 -3.14 -9.61
C PHE A 25 16.15 -3.05 -10.15
N GLU A 26 17.11 -3.52 -9.37
CA GLU A 26 18.51 -3.61 -9.78
C GLU A 26 18.93 -5.07 -9.85
N LYS A 27 19.91 -5.36 -10.72
CA LYS A 27 20.48 -6.70 -10.77
C LYS A 27 21.29 -6.94 -9.49
N ARG A 28 21.04 -8.09 -8.85
CA ARG A 28 21.77 -8.55 -7.68
C ARG A 28 23.28 -8.52 -7.91
N ARG A 29 24.02 -7.98 -6.95
CA ARG A 29 25.50 -8.03 -6.92
C ARG A 29 25.97 -9.13 -5.97
N ASP A 30 27.16 -9.67 -6.22
CA ASP A 30 27.72 -10.79 -5.44
C ASP A 30 28.10 -10.44 -3.99
N HIS A 31 28.00 -9.16 -3.61
CA HIS A 31 28.36 -8.64 -2.28
C HIS A 31 27.14 -8.24 -1.42
N GLU A 32 25.94 -8.64 -1.79
CA GLU A 32 24.74 -8.38 -0.97
C GLU A 32 24.70 -9.33 0.24
N ASN A 33 24.19 -8.83 1.37
CA ASN A 33 24.03 -9.65 2.57
C ASN A 33 23.10 -10.82 2.27
N VAL A 34 23.51 -12.03 2.65
CA VAL A 34 22.72 -13.25 2.43
C VAL A 34 21.35 -13.16 3.13
N GLU A 35 21.28 -12.44 4.25
CA GLU A 35 20.06 -12.18 5.02
C GLU A 35 19.02 -11.33 4.26
N ASP A 36 19.43 -10.52 3.28
CA ASP A 36 18.54 -9.70 2.46
C ASP A 36 18.01 -10.48 1.24
N ILE A 37 18.50 -11.71 1.01
CA ILE A 37 18.13 -12.53 -0.15
C ILE A 37 16.92 -13.39 0.20
N ILE A 38 15.76 -12.99 -0.33
CA ILE A 38 14.55 -13.82 -0.28
C ILE A 38 14.78 -15.07 -1.13
N THR A 39 14.76 -16.24 -0.50
CA THR A 39 14.88 -17.54 -1.16
C THR A 39 13.57 -17.93 -1.83
N GLU A 40 13.64 -18.83 -2.82
CA GLU A 40 12.43 -19.37 -3.46
C GLU A 40 11.54 -20.11 -2.44
N GLU A 41 12.14 -20.80 -1.46
CA GLU A 41 11.40 -21.50 -0.41
C GLU A 41 10.60 -20.54 0.48
N GLU A 42 11.23 -19.45 0.91
CA GLU A 42 10.56 -18.38 1.67
C GLU A 42 9.45 -17.72 0.86
N LEU A 43 9.69 -17.49 -0.43
CA LEU A 43 8.70 -16.93 -1.34
C LEU A 43 7.48 -17.86 -1.48
N GLN A 44 7.71 -19.15 -1.72
CA GLN A 44 6.65 -20.16 -1.83
C GLN A 44 5.85 -20.33 -0.52
N ALA A 45 6.50 -20.16 0.64
CA ALA A 45 5.81 -20.16 1.93
C ALA A 45 4.97 -18.88 2.16
N ALA A 46 5.44 -17.72 1.69
CA ALA A 46 4.78 -16.43 1.89
C ALA A 46 3.60 -16.20 0.93
N LEU A 47 3.70 -16.60 -0.34
CA LEU A 47 2.70 -16.34 -1.38
C LEU A 47 1.28 -16.81 -1.01
N PRO A 48 1.06 -18.01 -0.44
CA PRO A 48 -0.28 -18.45 -0.05
C PRO A 48 -0.92 -17.59 1.05
N ARG A 49 -0.14 -16.85 1.84
CA ARG A 49 -0.64 -15.93 2.88
C ARG A 49 -1.12 -14.61 2.26
N LYS A 50 -0.63 -14.23 1.08
CA LYS A 50 -0.98 -13.01 0.33
C LYS A 50 -2.32 -13.11 -0.39
N LYS A 51 -3.39 -13.36 0.35
CA LYS A 51 -4.76 -13.49 -0.21
C LYS A 51 -5.51 -12.16 -0.34
N ARG A 52 -5.08 -11.14 0.42
CA ARG A 52 -5.71 -9.81 0.43
C ARG A 52 -5.16 -8.99 -0.73
N GLY A 53 -6.04 -8.28 -1.44
CA GLY A 53 -5.69 -7.53 -2.65
C GLY A 53 -4.86 -6.29 -2.34
N ALA A 54 -5.51 -5.25 -1.82
CA ALA A 54 -4.85 -4.01 -1.41
C ALA A 54 -5.04 -3.77 0.10
N LEU A 55 -4.00 -3.29 0.77
CA LEU A 55 -4.04 -2.86 2.16
C LEU A 55 -3.75 -1.36 2.25
N ILE A 56 -4.56 -0.64 3.02
CA ILE A 56 -4.39 0.79 3.27
C ILE A 56 -4.45 1.07 4.76
N PHE A 57 -3.46 1.81 5.26
CA PHE A 57 -3.44 2.34 6.63
C PHE A 57 -3.92 3.79 6.64
N VAL A 58 -5.01 4.08 7.36
CA VAL A 58 -5.62 5.42 7.41
C VAL A 58 -5.90 5.86 8.85
N SER A 59 -5.27 6.96 9.25
CA SER A 59 -5.43 7.58 10.58
C SER A 59 -6.03 8.99 10.55
N HIS A 60 -6.08 9.65 9.38
CA HIS A 60 -6.69 10.95 9.17
C HIS A 60 -7.81 10.84 8.14
N CYS A 61 -9.03 11.17 8.55
CA CYS A 61 -10.21 10.69 7.84
C CYS A 61 -10.77 11.67 6.81
N ASP A 62 -10.58 12.96 7.06
CA ASP A 62 -10.98 14.05 6.17
C ASP A 62 -9.71 14.70 5.65
N THR A 63 -9.53 14.70 4.33
CA THR A 63 -8.31 15.23 3.70
C THR A 63 -8.70 16.25 2.66
N HIS A 64 -7.96 17.35 2.56
CA HIS A 64 -8.18 18.35 1.50
C HIS A 64 -8.16 17.73 0.09
N ALA A 65 -7.30 16.73 -0.12
CA ALA A 65 -7.19 16.00 -1.38
C ALA A 65 -8.37 15.04 -1.68
N SER A 66 -9.38 14.97 -0.80
CA SER A 66 -10.54 14.07 -0.90
C SER A 66 -10.15 12.59 -1.14
N ARG A 67 -9.04 12.15 -0.52
CA ARG A 67 -8.48 10.80 -0.68
C ARG A 67 -9.51 9.74 -0.31
N GLU A 68 -10.26 9.98 0.75
CA GLU A 68 -11.29 9.09 1.26
C GLU A 68 -12.40 8.83 0.23
N THR A 69 -12.79 9.83 -0.54
CA THR A 69 -13.77 9.69 -1.62
C THR A 69 -13.27 8.76 -2.73
N ARG A 70 -11.99 8.89 -3.13
CA ARG A 70 -11.40 8.04 -4.16
C ARG A 70 -11.27 6.58 -3.72
N ILE A 71 -10.85 6.36 -2.48
CA ILE A 71 -10.72 5.01 -1.91
C ILE A 71 -12.09 4.33 -1.80
N ARG A 72 -13.16 5.05 -1.43
CA ARG A 72 -14.54 4.51 -1.40
C ARG A 72 -15.00 3.96 -2.75
N GLN A 73 -14.78 4.73 -3.82
CA GLN A 73 -15.11 4.30 -5.17
C GLN A 73 -14.27 3.09 -5.59
N LEU A 74 -12.98 3.06 -5.20
CA LEU A 74 -12.11 1.94 -5.53
C LEU A 74 -12.49 0.66 -4.78
N SER A 75 -12.96 0.76 -3.52
CA SER A 75 -13.39 -0.39 -2.74
C SER A 75 -14.70 -1.02 -3.22
N GLU A 76 -15.46 -0.35 -4.09
CA GLU A 76 -16.63 -0.94 -4.75
C GLU A 76 -16.26 -1.96 -5.84
N VAL A 77 -15.10 -1.79 -6.47
CA VAL A 77 -14.65 -2.61 -7.61
C VAL A 77 -13.44 -3.48 -7.28
N THR A 78 -12.74 -3.21 -6.19
CA THR A 78 -11.53 -3.93 -5.77
C THR A 78 -11.61 -4.31 -4.30
N ASN A 79 -11.11 -5.48 -3.94
CA ASN A 79 -11.00 -5.88 -2.55
C ASN A 79 -9.89 -5.08 -1.84
N ILE A 80 -10.29 -4.09 -1.04
CA ILE A 80 -9.41 -3.27 -0.22
C ILE A 80 -9.64 -3.58 1.24
N THR A 81 -8.55 -3.88 1.95
CA THR A 81 -8.49 -3.92 3.41
C THR A 81 -8.07 -2.55 3.93
N VAL A 82 -8.84 -1.98 4.85
CA VAL A 82 -8.53 -0.70 5.51
C VAL A 82 -8.28 -0.94 7.00
N ALA A 83 -7.11 -0.54 7.44
CA ALA A 83 -6.69 -0.56 8.83
C ALA A 83 -6.50 0.87 9.37
N GLY A 84 -6.70 1.03 10.68
CA GLY A 84 -6.48 2.29 11.40
C GLY A 84 -7.75 3.00 11.86
N LYS A 85 -7.56 4.16 12.51
CA LYS A 85 -8.63 4.90 13.22
C LYS A 85 -9.79 5.34 12.33
N CYS A 86 -9.57 5.43 11.02
CA CYS A 86 -10.56 5.89 10.05
C CYS A 86 -11.18 4.75 9.23
N ASN A 87 -11.04 3.48 9.63
CA ASN A 87 -11.60 2.37 8.87
C ASN A 87 -13.13 2.48 8.66
N TRP A 88 -13.84 3.13 9.59
CA TRP A 88 -15.28 3.35 9.52
C TRP A 88 -15.71 4.27 8.37
N PHE A 89 -14.82 5.13 7.86
CA PHE A 89 -15.12 5.98 6.71
C PHE A 89 -15.33 5.19 5.42
N TYR A 90 -14.95 3.91 5.36
CA TYR A 90 -14.98 3.10 4.14
C TYR A 90 -15.98 1.95 4.29
N PRO A 91 -17.26 2.15 3.93
CA PRO A 91 -18.31 1.18 4.22
C PRO A 91 -18.16 -0.13 3.44
N THR A 92 -17.68 -0.07 2.19
CA THR A 92 -17.53 -1.21 1.28
C THR A 92 -16.20 -1.95 1.42
N ALA A 93 -15.23 -1.39 2.16
CA ALA A 93 -13.92 -1.99 2.37
C ALA A 93 -13.92 -2.99 3.53
N ASN A 94 -12.97 -3.93 3.50
CA ASN A 94 -12.73 -4.87 4.60
C ASN A 94 -12.04 -4.13 5.75
N LYS A 95 -12.73 -3.97 6.88
CA LYS A 95 -12.23 -3.19 8.02
C LYS A 95 -11.45 -4.11 8.95
N VAL A 96 -10.22 -3.72 9.25
CA VAL A 96 -9.38 -4.41 10.24
C VAL A 96 -8.98 -3.44 11.33
N THR A 97 -9.01 -3.90 12.57
CA THR A 97 -8.48 -3.20 13.72
C THR A 97 -7.42 -4.10 14.33
N CYS A 98 -6.15 -3.73 14.17
CA CYS A 98 -5.01 -4.40 14.78
C CYS A 98 -4.32 -3.41 15.71
N PRO A 99 -4.35 -3.65 17.03
CA PRO A 99 -3.46 -2.99 17.98
C PRO A 99 -1.99 -3.23 17.62
N ARG A 100 -1.14 -2.28 18.00
CA ARG A 100 0.29 -2.35 17.71
C ARG A 100 0.92 -3.52 18.47
N GLY A 101 1.64 -4.40 17.76
CA GLY A 101 2.30 -5.57 18.34
C GLY A 101 1.39 -6.78 18.55
N ASP A 102 0.14 -6.75 18.07
CA ASP A 102 -0.68 -7.95 18.04
C ASP A 102 -0.28 -8.89 16.89
N PRO A 103 -0.41 -10.22 17.05
CA PRO A 103 -0.10 -11.19 16.01
C PRO A 103 -0.85 -10.99 14.69
N CYS A 104 -1.96 -10.23 14.70
CA CYS A 104 -2.71 -9.93 13.50
C CYS A 104 -2.00 -8.94 12.55
N GLU A 105 -0.97 -8.22 13.01
CA GLU A 105 -0.13 -7.39 12.14
C GLU A 105 0.63 -8.24 11.11
N ASP A 106 1.12 -9.43 11.50
CA ASP A 106 1.84 -10.34 10.61
C ASP A 106 0.94 -10.88 9.48
N ASP A 107 -0.37 -10.96 9.74
CA ASP A 107 -1.36 -11.39 8.74
C ASP A 107 -1.82 -10.26 7.83
N LEU A 108 -1.53 -8.99 8.18
CA LEU A 108 -1.78 -7.84 7.32
C LEU A 108 -0.69 -7.70 6.23
N ILE A 109 0.56 -8.10 6.52
CA ILE A 109 1.74 -7.89 5.66
C ILE A 109 2.28 -9.22 5.14
#